data_AF-A0A662HKH3-F1
#
_entry.id   AF-A0A662HKH3-F1
#
_cell.length_a   1.000
_cell.length_b   1.000
_cell.length_c   1.000
_cell.angle_alpha   90.00
_cell.angle_beta   90.00
_cell.angle_gamma   90.00
#
_symmetry.space_group_name_H-M   'P 1'
#
loop_
_entity.id
_entity.type
_entity.pdbx_description
1 polymer ?
#
loop_
_entity_poly.entity_id
_entity_poly.type
_entity_poly.pdbx_seq_one_letter_code
_entity_poly.pdbx_strand_id
1 'polypeptide(L)'
;MRVYSLNVAPRPQLLIKALEKLDSLTLRGPVEVGDEVMNGVRRLCIDYVKRREASVEALIRITYAVEAGKCWSDVYLFTLSPRGSTVVVLVKRISGMGRTDPDFVIDELLRVLASEEARGCEP
;
A
#
# COMPACT_ATOMS: atom_id res chain seq x y z
N MET A 1 -7.51 4.78 -12.26
CA MET A 1 -7.05 3.40 -11.98
C MET A 1 -5.56 3.37 -12.28
N ARG A 2 -4.74 2.77 -11.41
CA ARG A 2 -3.28 2.65 -11.60
C ARG A 2 -2.89 1.17 -11.62
N VAL A 3 -1.81 0.85 -12.32
CA VAL A 3 -1.30 -0.51 -12.47
C VAL A 3 0.21 -0.49 -12.26
N TYR A 4 0.72 -1.40 -11.43
CA TYR A 4 2.13 -1.57 -11.12
C TYR A 4 2.56 -3.01 -11.42
N SER A 5 3.83 -3.18 -11.77
CA SER A 5 4.45 -4.49 -11.98
C SER A 5 5.66 -4.62 -11.07
N LEU A 6 5.58 -5.56 -10.13
CA LEU A 6 6.62 -5.78 -9.12
C LEU A 6 7.41 -7.03 -9.47
N ASN A 7 8.74 -6.92 -9.54
CA ASN A 7 9.64 -8.06 -9.78
C ASN A 7 9.96 -8.75 -8.45
N VAL A 8 8.99 -9.51 -7.93
CA VAL A 8 9.05 -10.21 -6.63
C VAL A 8 8.47 -11.61 -6.76
N ALA A 9 8.90 -12.54 -5.90
CA ALA A 9 8.38 -13.90 -5.94
C ALA A 9 6.87 -13.92 -5.65
N PRO A 10 6.03 -14.47 -6.54
CA PRO A 10 4.58 -14.35 -6.42
C PRO A 10 4.01 -15.45 -5.51
N ARG A 11 4.40 -15.43 -4.23
CA ARG A 11 3.89 -16.37 -3.22
C ARG A 11 2.70 -15.74 -2.50
N PRO A 12 1.46 -16.24 -2.67
CA PRO A 12 0.28 -15.61 -2.08
C PRO A 12 0.36 -15.43 -0.56
N GLN A 13 0.96 -16.36 0.18
CA GLN A 13 1.16 -16.18 1.63
C GLN A 13 2.13 -15.04 1.96
N LEU A 14 3.19 -14.83 1.17
CA LEU A 14 4.09 -13.69 1.38
C LEU A 14 3.38 -12.37 1.08
N LEU A 15 2.57 -12.32 0.03
CA LEU A 15 1.79 -11.13 -0.30
C LEU A 15 0.81 -10.75 0.82
N ILE A 16 0.10 -11.74 1.38
CA ILE A 16 -0.81 -11.52 2.52
C ILE A 16 -0.03 -11.01 3.73
N LYS A 17 1.05 -11.68 4.12
CA LYS A 17 1.90 -11.24 5.26
C LYS A 17 2.48 -9.85 5.05
N ALA A 18 2.92 -9.54 3.84
CA ALA A 18 3.47 -8.22 3.52
C ALA A 18 2.41 -7.13 3.67
N LEU A 19 1.19 -7.38 3.18
CA LEU A 19 0.07 -6.48 3.39
C LEU A 19 -0.22 -6.32 4.88
N GLU A 20 -0.39 -7.40 5.65
CA GLU A 20 -0.63 -7.34 7.10
C GLU A 20 0.42 -6.51 7.85
N LYS A 21 1.70 -6.54 7.44
CA LYS A 21 2.76 -5.71 8.05
C LYS A 21 2.68 -4.22 7.72
N LEU A 22 1.98 -3.84 6.65
CA LEU A 22 1.71 -2.44 6.32
C LEU A 22 0.54 -1.89 7.15
N ASP A 23 -0.24 -2.73 7.81
CA ASP A 23 -1.33 -2.25 8.64
C ASP A 23 -0.79 -1.38 9.79
N SER A 24 -1.50 -0.29 10.05
CA SER A 24 -1.12 0.73 11.04
C SER A 24 0.23 1.42 10.77
N LEU A 25 0.87 1.20 9.62
CA LEU A 25 2.10 1.91 9.25
C LEU A 25 1.84 3.42 9.21
N THR A 26 2.70 4.15 9.92
CA THR A 26 2.62 5.59 10.05
C THR A 26 3.92 6.21 9.58
N LEU A 27 3.83 7.10 8.59
CA LEU A 27 4.98 7.77 7.99
C LEU A 27 4.82 9.28 8.12
N ARG A 28 5.90 9.95 8.55
CA ARG A 28 5.98 11.41 8.54
C ARG A 28 6.58 11.87 7.23
N GLY A 29 6.09 12.98 6.69
CA GLY A 29 6.67 13.56 5.48
C GLY A 29 5.95 14.81 5.02
N PRO A 30 6.47 15.47 3.98
CA PRO A 30 5.81 16.62 3.38
C PRO A 30 4.48 16.21 2.73
N VAL A 31 3.52 17.13 2.76
CA VAL A 31 2.17 17.01 2.18
C VAL A 31 1.82 18.32 1.50
N GLU A 32 1.38 18.22 0.26
CA GLU A 32 0.88 19.36 -0.52
C GLU A 32 -0.57 19.71 -0.13
N VAL A 33 -0.81 20.96 0.23
CA VAL A 33 -2.11 21.48 0.67
C VAL A 33 -2.41 22.79 -0.07
N GLY A 34 -3.01 22.69 -1.25
CA GLY A 34 -3.15 23.84 -2.14
C GLY A 34 -1.79 24.19 -2.74
N ASP A 35 -1.32 25.41 -2.52
CA ASP A 35 -0.02 25.90 -3.01
C ASP A 35 1.10 25.78 -1.94
N GLU A 36 0.81 25.17 -0.79
CA GLU A 36 1.74 25.04 0.33
C GLU A 36 2.20 23.58 0.52
N VAL A 37 3.44 23.40 0.97
CA VAL A 37 3.97 22.12 1.45
C VAL A 37 4.09 22.17 2.97
N MET A 38 3.39 21.28 3.66
CA MET A 38 3.35 21.21 5.12
C MET A 38 3.88 19.88 5.64
N ASN A 39 4.34 19.85 6.89
CA ASN A 39 4.59 18.59 7.59
C ASN A 39 3.27 17.87 7.85
N GLY A 40 3.22 16.59 7.47
CA GLY A 40 2.07 15.75 7.70
C GLY A 40 2.43 14.32 8.07
N VAL A 41 1.40 13.59 8.45
CA VAL A 41 1.44 12.20 8.84
C VAL A 41 0.51 11.41 7.93
N ARG A 42 1.05 10.36 7.34
CA ARG A 42 0.33 9.39 6.51
C ARG A 42 0.14 8.14 7.36
N ARG A 43 -1.09 7.67 7.48
CA ARG A 43 -1.42 6.44 8.17
C ARG A 43 -2.10 5.47 7.23
N LEU A 44 -1.61 4.24 7.21
CA LEU A 44 -2.22 3.12 6.53
C LEU A 44 -3.09 2.34 7.51
N CYS A 45 -4.26 1.94 7.02
CA CYS A 45 -5.16 1.02 7.71
C CYS A 45 -5.66 0.01 6.67
N ILE A 46 -5.50 -1.27 6.95
CA ILE A 46 -5.94 -2.34 6.08
C ILE A 46 -7.27 -2.85 6.61
N ASP A 47 -8.34 -2.40 5.96
CA ASP A 47 -9.71 -2.73 6.35
C ASP A 47 -10.00 -4.23 6.13
N TYR A 48 -9.42 -4.85 5.09
CA TYR A 48 -9.35 -6.31 4.95
C TYR A 48 -8.25 -6.77 3.99
N VAL A 49 -7.85 -8.04 4.14
CA VAL A 49 -7.11 -8.81 3.14
C VAL A 49 -7.91 -10.08 2.82
N LYS A 50 -8.07 -10.38 1.52
CA LYS A 50 -8.83 -11.53 1.06
C LYS A 50 -8.08 -12.26 -0.05
N ARG A 51 -7.82 -13.55 0.18
CA ARG A 51 -7.31 -14.45 -0.86
C ARG A 51 -8.43 -14.79 -1.84
N ARG A 52 -8.15 -14.67 -3.13
CA ARG A 52 -8.95 -15.17 -4.26
C ARG A 52 -8.20 -16.31 -4.94
N GLU A 53 -8.85 -16.93 -5.91
CA GLU A 53 -8.30 -18.08 -6.65
C GLU A 53 -6.96 -17.74 -7.33
N ALA A 54 -6.88 -16.57 -7.99
CA ALA A 54 -5.70 -16.13 -8.74
C ALA A 54 -5.11 -14.79 -8.27
N SER A 55 -5.57 -14.25 -7.14
CA SER A 55 -5.11 -12.95 -6.64
C SER A 55 -5.26 -12.81 -5.12
N VAL A 56 -4.65 -11.77 -4.58
CA VAL A 56 -4.90 -11.28 -3.23
C VAL A 56 -5.53 -9.88 -3.36
N GLU A 57 -6.66 -9.67 -2.71
CA GLU A 57 -7.31 -8.36 -2.62
C GLU A 57 -7.07 -7.75 -1.25
N ALA A 58 -6.81 -6.45 -1.20
CA ALA A 58 -6.76 -5.70 0.04
C ALA A 58 -7.49 -4.36 -0.10
N LEU A 59 -8.31 -4.03 0.90
CA LEU A 59 -8.92 -2.72 1.02
C LEU A 59 -8.06 -1.89 1.97
N ILE A 60 -7.43 -0.85 1.43
CA ILE A 60 -6.47 -0.02 2.12
C ILE A 60 -7.05 1.38 2.23
N ARG A 61 -7.20 1.85 3.47
CA ARG A 61 -7.52 3.23 3.79
C ARG A 61 -6.22 3.97 4.07
N ILE A 62 -6.08 5.10 3.39
CA ILE A 62 -4.95 5.99 3.59
C ILE A 62 -5.50 7.27 4.19
N THR A 63 -5.00 7.64 5.37
CA THR A 63 -5.33 8.90 6.04
C THR A 63 -4.12 9.81 6.02
N TYR A 64 -4.31 11.06 5.59
CA TYR A 64 -3.32 12.11 5.67
C TYR A 64 -3.80 13.16 6.67
N ALA A 65 -2.98 13.48 7.66
CA ALA A 65 -3.23 14.55 8.62
C ALA A 65 -2.05 15.53 8.59
N VAL A 66 -2.33 16.83 8.62
CA VAL A 66 -1.31 17.89 8.75
C VAL A 66 -1.47 18.62 10.08
N GLU A 67 -0.40 19.24 10.57
CA GLU A 67 -0.37 19.90 11.89
C GLU A 67 -1.44 21.00 12.05
N ALA A 68 -1.85 21.64 10.94
CA ALA A 68 -2.94 22.63 10.90
C ALA A 68 -4.35 22.04 11.05
N GLY A 69 -4.48 20.77 11.46
CA GLY A 69 -5.76 20.10 11.75
C GLY A 69 -6.55 19.64 10.52
N LYS A 70 -6.05 19.84 9.30
CA LYS A 70 -6.68 19.28 8.09
C LYS A 70 -6.39 17.78 8.00
N CYS A 71 -7.41 17.03 7.64
CA CYS A 71 -7.34 15.58 7.50
C CYS A 71 -8.12 15.11 6.26
N TRP A 72 -7.53 14.19 5.51
CA TRP A 72 -8.14 13.55 4.35
C TRP A 72 -8.02 12.04 4.48
N SER A 73 -8.99 11.32 3.92
CA SER A 73 -8.86 9.89 3.74
C SER A 73 -9.37 9.47 2.38
N ASP A 74 -8.64 8.55 1.75
CA ASP A 74 -9.11 7.83 0.57
C ASP A 74 -9.05 6.33 0.87
N VAL A 75 -9.94 5.59 0.21
CA VAL A 75 -10.00 4.14 0.31
C VAL A 75 -9.69 3.55 -1.06
N TYR A 76 -8.77 2.60 -1.11
CA TYR A 76 -8.32 1.94 -2.32
C TYR A 76 -8.50 0.44 -2.21
N LEU A 77 -8.89 -0.18 -3.32
CA LEU A 77 -8.82 -1.61 -3.52
C LEU A 77 -7.53 -1.93 -4.29
N PHE A 78 -6.67 -2.72 -3.67
CA PHE A 78 -5.48 -3.30 -4.25
C PHE A 78 -5.78 -4.72 -4.66
N THR A 79 -5.51 -5.08 -5.91
CA THR A 79 -5.61 -6.46 -6.41
C THR A 79 -4.24 -6.91 -6.89
N LEU A 80 -3.60 -7.79 -6.13
CA LEU A 80 -2.27 -8.32 -6.40
C LEU A 80 -2.41 -9.67 -7.11
N SER A 81 -1.97 -9.72 -8.37
CA SER A 81 -2.11 -10.88 -9.25
C SER A 81 -0.74 -11.42 -9.66
N PRO A 82 -0.35 -12.61 -9.18
CA PRO A 82 0.77 -13.39 -9.71
C PRO A 82 0.76 -13.50 -11.25
N ARG A 83 1.89 -13.18 -11.90
CA ARG A 83 2.11 -13.28 -13.34
C ARG A 83 3.55 -13.72 -13.61
N GLY A 84 3.77 -15.04 -13.75
CA GLY A 84 5.12 -15.58 -13.98
C GLY A 84 6.04 -15.31 -12.77
N SER A 85 7.08 -14.52 -12.96
CA SER A 85 8.01 -14.06 -11.91
C SER A 85 7.67 -12.66 -11.36
N THR A 86 6.50 -12.13 -11.71
CA THR A 86 6.08 -10.78 -11.30
C THR A 86 4.75 -10.82 -10.56
N VAL A 87 4.47 -9.76 -9.82
CA VAL A 87 3.16 -9.49 -9.24
C VAL A 87 2.62 -8.20 -9.86
N VAL A 88 1.48 -8.30 -10.54
CA VAL A 88 0.77 -7.14 -11.07
C VAL A 88 -0.17 -6.62 -9.99
N VAL A 89 -0.03 -5.35 -9.62
CA VAL A 89 -0.87 -4.70 -8.62
C VAL A 89 -1.78 -3.71 -9.34
N LEU A 90 -3.09 -3.98 -9.29
CA LEU A 90 -4.11 -3.03 -9.76
C LEU A 90 -4.62 -2.23 -8.56
N VAL A 91 -4.59 -0.90 -8.67
CA VAL A 91 -5.05 0.01 -7.62
C VAL A 91 -6.24 0.82 -8.12
N LYS A 92 -7.37 0.62 -7.46
CA LYS A 92 -8.63 1.31 -7.74
C LYS A 92 -9.07 2.11 -6.52
N ARG A 93 -9.24 3.43 -6.67
CA ARG A 93 -9.88 4.25 -5.63
C ARG A 93 -11.36 3.87 -5.54
N ILE A 94 -11.82 3.57 -4.33
CA ILE A 94 -13.20 3.21 -4.00
C ILE A 94 -13.93 4.41 -3.39
N SER A 95 -13.26 5.20 -2.57
CA SER A 95 -13.83 6.38 -1.91
C SER A 95 -12.77 7.45 -1.66
N GLY A 96 -13.23 8.67 -1.40
CA GLY A 96 -12.41 9.83 -1.05
C GLY A 96 -12.16 10.80 -2.21
N MET A 97 -11.50 11.92 -1.88
CA MET A 97 -11.27 13.04 -2.79
C MET A 97 -10.08 12.83 -3.74
N GLY A 98 -9.29 11.77 -3.55
CA GLY A 98 -8.07 11.52 -4.34
C GLY A 98 -6.93 12.45 -3.98
N ARG A 99 -6.82 12.83 -2.71
CA ARG A 99 -5.77 13.70 -2.17
C ARG A 99 -4.60 12.91 -1.61
N THR A 100 -4.77 11.61 -1.42
CA THR A 100 -3.71 10.70 -1.00
C THR A 100 -3.08 10.04 -2.22
N ASP A 101 -1.77 9.82 -2.15
CA ASP A 101 -1.04 9.08 -3.18
C ASP A 101 -0.91 7.61 -2.81
N PRO A 102 -1.38 6.64 -3.62
CA PRO A 102 -1.15 5.23 -3.38
C PRO A 102 0.28 4.76 -3.71
N ASP A 103 1.12 5.57 -4.37
CA ASP A 103 2.46 5.14 -4.82
C ASP A 103 3.36 4.75 -3.65
N PHE A 104 3.34 5.51 -2.54
CA PHE A 104 4.14 5.14 -1.36
C PHE A 104 3.75 3.78 -0.76
N VAL A 105 2.49 3.34 -0.93
CA VAL A 105 2.05 2.02 -0.46
C VAL A 105 2.73 0.93 -1.27
N ILE A 106 2.96 1.16 -2.56
CA ILE A 106 3.70 0.25 -3.43
C ILE A 106 5.17 0.20 -3.01
N ASP A 107 5.78 1.34 -2.70
CA ASP A 107 7.18 1.40 -2.24
C ASP A 107 7.38 0.66 -0.91
N GLU A 108 6.49 0.88 0.06
CA GLU A 108 6.56 0.18 1.35
C GLU A 108 6.25 -1.31 1.20
N LEU A 109 5.32 -1.69 0.31
CA LEU A 109 5.06 -3.09 0.00
C LEU A 109 6.31 -3.78 -0.58
N LEU A 110 7.02 -3.12 -1.50
CA LEU A 110 8.28 -3.61 -2.06
C LEU A 110 9.34 -3.78 -0.98
N ARG A 111 9.50 -2.79 -0.09
CA ARG A 111 10.45 -2.85 1.03
C ARG A 111 10.16 -4.03 1.95
N VAL A 112 8.89 -4.22 2.33
CA VAL A 112 8.49 -5.33 3.20
C VAL A 112 8.72 -6.67 2.53
N LEU A 113 8.34 -6.81 1.24
CA LEU A 113 8.56 -8.05 0.49
C LEU A 113 10.05 -8.41 0.39
N ALA A 114 10.92 -7.44 0.06
CA ALA A 114 12.35 -7.67 0.03
C ALA A 114 12.92 -8.09 1.39
N SER A 115 12.43 -7.49 2.48
CA SER A 115 12.83 -7.89 3.85
C SER A 115 12.37 -9.31 4.21
N GLU A 116 11.18 -9.74 3.77
CA GLU A 116 10.69 -11.10 4.04
C GLU A 116 11.43 -12.15 3.22
N GLU A 117 11.77 -11.84 1.97
CA GLU A 117 12.57 -12.72 1.12
C GLU A 117 13.97 -12.94 1.72
N ALA A 118 14.61 -11.90 2.26
CA ALA A 118 15.90 -12.00 2.91
C ALA A 118 15.86 -12.88 4.17
N ARG A 119 14.81 -12.77 5.00
CA ARG A 119 14.63 -13.60 6.22
C ARG A 119 14.32 -15.07 5.92
N GLY A 120 13.71 -15.35 4.78
CA GLY A 120 13.51 -16.72 4.30
C GLY A 120 14.77 -17.39 3.74
N CYS A 121 15.90 -16.67 3.66
CA CYS A 121 17.18 -17.14 3.16
C CYS A 121 18.25 -17.30 4.26
N GLU A 122 17.89 -17.20 5.55
CA GLU A 122 18.82 -17.56 6.62
C GLU A 122 19.03 -19.09 6.64
N PRO A 123 20.29 -19.59 6.63
CA PRO A 123 20.62 -21.01 6.58
C PRO A 123 20.23 -21.78 7.85
#